data_AF-Q974A9-F1
#
_entry.id   AF-Q974A9-F1
#
_cell.length_a   1.000
_cell.length_b   1.000
_cell.length_c   1.000
_cell.angle_alpha   90.00
_cell.angle_beta   90.00
_cell.angle_gamma   90.00
#
_symmetry.space_group_name_H-M   'P 1'
#
loop_
_entity.id
_entity.type
_entity.pdbx_description
1 polymer ?
#
loop_
_entity_poly.entity_id
_entity_poly.type
_entity_poly.pdbx_seq_one_letter_code
_entity_poly.pdbx_strand_id
1 'polypeptide(L)'
;MAELLSNLMFKESKRGYVKVDDGSTIILRVAIVDAITQGSSPFGTEFSINFTVGISVHPSENAIKEVSDKPLMLTDIMPNEGWNLVRITEKDSAYEEATYVDEKIGKYTLKV
;
A
#
# COMPACT_ATOMS: atom_id res chain seq x y z
N MET A 1 -5.26 22.75 14.41
CA MET A 1 -4.57 21.50 14.78
C MET A 1 -5.54 20.41 15.21
N ALA A 2 -6.45 20.64 16.17
CA ALA A 2 -7.44 19.62 16.57
C ALA A 2 -8.43 19.26 15.45
N GLU A 3 -8.91 20.25 14.68
CA GLU A 3 -9.81 20.01 13.52
C GLU A 3 -9.16 19.13 12.44
N LEU A 4 -7.88 19.36 12.12
CA LEU A 4 -7.11 18.66 11.08
C LEU A 4 -6.94 17.15 11.34
N LEU A 5 -7.08 16.69 12.59
CA LEU A 5 -6.96 15.27 12.95
C LEU A 5 -8.32 14.61 13.22
N SER A 6 -9.41 15.37 13.14
CA SER A 6 -10.77 14.91 13.47
C SER A 6 -11.65 14.64 12.26
N ASN A 7 -11.19 15.05 11.07
CA ASN A 7 -11.86 14.85 9.79
C ASN A 7 -11.94 13.37 9.38
N LEU A 8 -11.04 12.52 9.87
CA LEU A 8 -10.97 11.09 9.54
C LEU A 8 -11.25 10.19 10.75
N MET A 9 -12.19 9.26 10.57
CA MET A 9 -12.44 8.17 11.51
C MET A 9 -12.14 6.84 10.81
N PHE A 10 -11.04 6.20 11.18
CA PHE A 10 -10.61 4.91 10.63
C PHE A 10 -11.57 3.79 11.05
N LYS A 11 -11.97 2.95 10.10
CA LYS A 11 -12.96 1.88 10.29
C LYS A 11 -12.34 0.50 10.19
N GLU A 12 -11.80 0.19 9.02
CA GLU A 12 -11.29 -1.14 8.70
C GLU A 12 -9.97 -1.01 7.97
N SER A 13 -9.02 -1.88 8.30
CA SER A 13 -7.73 -1.97 7.62
C SER A 13 -7.43 -3.45 7.36
N LYS A 14 -7.22 -3.79 6.09
CA LYS A 14 -6.95 -5.15 5.63
C LYS A 14 -5.56 -5.21 5.01
N ARG A 15 -4.74 -6.14 5.49
CA ARG A 15 -3.48 -6.50 4.83
C ARG A 15 -3.77 -7.32 3.58
N GLY A 16 -3.10 -6.95 2.50
CA GLY A 16 -3.07 -7.72 1.26
C GLY A 16 -1.91 -8.70 1.26
N TYR A 17 -1.94 -9.63 0.33
CA TYR A 17 -0.82 -10.52 0.08
C TYR A 17 -0.70 -10.87 -1.39
N VAL A 18 0.50 -11.27 -1.78
CA VAL A 18 0.80 -11.88 -3.06
C VAL A 18 1.64 -13.12 -2.78
N LYS A 19 1.24 -14.26 -3.32
CA LYS A 19 2.08 -15.46 -3.39
C LYS A 19 2.61 -15.60 -4.81
N VAL A 20 3.86 -16.02 -4.91
CA VAL A 20 4.54 -16.24 -6.18
C VAL A 20 4.96 -17.71 -6.32
N ASP A 21 5.29 -18.13 -7.54
CA ASP A 21 5.56 -19.52 -7.90
C ASP A 21 6.88 -20.08 -7.32
N ASP A 22 7.81 -19.22 -6.91
CA ASP A 22 9.03 -19.61 -6.19
C ASP A 22 8.79 -19.91 -4.69
N GLY A 23 7.55 -19.79 -4.22
CA GLY A 23 7.15 -20.00 -2.83
C GLY A 23 7.28 -18.77 -1.92
N SER A 24 7.78 -17.65 -2.42
CA SER A 24 7.87 -16.40 -1.67
C SER A 24 6.48 -15.79 -1.44
N THR A 25 6.33 -15.04 -0.34
CA THR A 25 5.11 -14.31 -0.02
C THR A 25 5.41 -12.83 0.22
N ILE A 26 4.63 -11.96 -0.39
CA ILE A 26 4.71 -10.51 -0.20
C ILE A 26 3.46 -10.08 0.57
N ILE A 27 3.65 -9.38 1.69
CA ILE A 27 2.57 -8.78 2.48
C ILE A 27 2.51 -7.29 2.16
N LEU A 28 1.30 -6.80 1.89
CA LEU A 28 1.03 -5.40 1.59
C LEU A 28 0.15 -4.78 2.67
N ARG A 29 0.40 -3.51 2.96
CA ARG A 29 -0.48 -2.66 3.76
C ARG A 29 -0.63 -1.32 3.07
N VAL A 30 -1.86 -0.81 3.06
CA VAL A 30 -2.17 0.58 2.72
C VAL A 30 -2.68 1.25 3.99
N ALA A 31 -2.33 2.52 4.20
CA ALA A 31 -2.89 3.33 5.27
C ALA A 31 -3.12 4.76 4.78
N ILE A 32 -4.30 5.31 5.03
CA ILE A 32 -4.65 6.70 4.79
C ILE A 32 -3.89 7.53 5.83
N VAL A 33 -3.14 8.52 5.35
CA VAL A 33 -2.43 9.49 6.19
C VAL A 33 -3.32 10.71 6.40
N ASP A 34 -3.90 11.23 5.33
CA ASP A 34 -4.80 12.39 5.37
C ASP A 34 -5.69 12.43 4.13
N ALA A 35 -6.76 13.22 4.17
CA ALA A 35 -7.61 13.50 3.03
C ALA A 35 -8.12 14.94 3.06
N ILE A 36 -8.11 15.60 1.90
CA ILE A 36 -8.64 16.95 1.73
C ILE A 36 -9.61 17.01 0.56
N THR A 37 -10.65 17.83 0.69
CA THR A 37 -11.59 18.11 -0.40
C THR A 37 -10.96 19.05 -1.41
N GLN A 38 -10.95 18.67 -2.69
CA GLN A 38 -10.40 19.47 -3.79
C GLN A 38 -11.47 20.34 -4.48
N GLY A 39 -12.75 20.08 -4.22
CA GLY A 39 -13.87 20.81 -4.80
C GLY A 39 -15.04 19.88 -5.12
N SER A 40 -15.91 20.34 -6.01
CA SER A 40 -17.04 19.56 -6.51
C SER A 40 -16.99 19.53 -8.03
N SER A 41 -17.18 18.34 -8.61
CA SER A 41 -17.37 18.11 -10.04
C SER A 41 -18.82 17.69 -10.29
N PRO A 42 -19.27 17.63 -11.56
CA PRO A 42 -20.57 17.06 -11.91
C PRO A 42 -20.75 15.60 -11.45
N PHE A 43 -19.68 14.92 -11.06
CA PHE A 43 -19.67 13.54 -10.59
C PHE A 43 -19.62 13.40 -9.06
N GLY A 44 -19.53 14.51 -8.33
CA GLY A 44 -19.52 14.53 -6.86
C GLY A 44 -18.37 15.33 -6.28
N THR A 45 -18.13 15.14 -4.98
CA THR A 45 -16.99 15.75 -4.30
C THR A 45 -15.70 15.04 -4.68
N GLU A 46 -14.70 15.82 -5.07
CA GLU A 46 -13.36 15.32 -5.35
C GLU A 46 -12.49 15.36 -4.09
N PHE A 47 -11.70 14.30 -3.87
CA PHE A 47 -10.79 14.18 -2.74
C PHE A 47 -9.35 14.01 -3.22
N SER A 48 -8.43 14.71 -2.58
CA SER A 48 -7.01 14.35 -2.59
C SER A 48 -6.73 13.54 -1.34
N ILE A 49 -6.43 12.25 -1.53
CA ILE A 49 -6.16 11.31 -0.45
C ILE A 49 -4.66 11.05 -0.43
N ASN A 50 -4.03 11.40 0.69
CA ASN A 50 -2.65 11.03 0.96
C ASN A 50 -2.65 9.69 1.71
N PHE A 51 -1.96 8.70 1.17
CA PHE A 51 -1.85 7.38 1.75
C PHE A 51 -0.42 6.86 1.60
N THR A 52 -0.06 5.94 2.47
CA THR A 52 1.23 5.25 2.44
C THR A 52 1.04 3.76 2.18
N VAL A 53 2.03 3.16 1.53
CA VAL A 53 2.07 1.74 1.19
C VAL A 53 3.29 1.11 1.83
N GLY A 54 3.07 0.06 2.62
CA GLY A 54 4.11 -0.79 3.17
C GLY A 54 4.16 -2.12 2.44
N ILE A 55 5.38 -2.57 2.11
CA ILE A 55 5.64 -3.87 1.50
C ILE A 55 6.61 -4.62 2.41
N SER A 56 6.29 -5.87 2.73
CA SER A 56 7.18 -6.79 3.43
C SER A 56 7.31 -8.06 2.62
N VAL A 57 8.55 -8.45 2.31
CA VAL A 57 8.84 -9.63 1.48
C VAL A 57 9.35 -10.74 2.40
N HIS A 58 8.71 -11.90 2.30
CA HIS A 58 9.12 -13.15 2.92
C HIS A 58 9.61 -14.09 1.81
N PRO A 59 10.91 -14.06 1.49
CA PRO A 59 11.47 -14.87 0.42
C PRO A 59 11.45 -16.36 0.80
N SER A 60 11.34 -17.23 -0.20
CA SER A 60 11.51 -18.67 0.01
C SER A 60 12.96 -19.01 0.37
N GLU A 61 13.17 -20.16 1.00
CA GLU A 61 14.52 -20.62 1.34
C GLU A 61 15.43 -20.75 0.10
N ASN A 62 14.86 -21.13 -1.04
CA ASN A 62 15.60 -21.26 -2.29
C ASN A 62 16.05 -19.89 -2.79
N ALA A 63 15.17 -18.88 -2.77
CA ALA A 63 15.52 -17.52 -3.16
C ALA A 63 16.64 -16.94 -2.27
N ILE A 64 16.62 -17.22 -0.96
CA ILE A 64 17.69 -16.83 -0.04
C ILE A 64 19.02 -17.52 -0.40
N LYS A 65 19.00 -18.83 -0.69
CA LYS A 65 20.19 -19.60 -1.07
C LYS A 65 20.79 -19.11 -2.39
N GLU A 66 19.98 -18.74 -3.37
CA GLU A 66 20.47 -18.24 -4.67
C GLU A 66 21.25 -16.92 -4.58
N VAL A 67 21.05 -16.15 -3.51
CA VAL A 67 21.68 -14.84 -3.33
C VAL A 67 22.65 -14.79 -2.15
N SER A 68 22.89 -15.92 -1.46
CA SER A 68 23.71 -15.95 -0.24
C SER A 68 25.14 -15.47 -0.45
N ASP A 69 25.69 -15.77 -1.63
CA ASP A 69 27.08 -15.46 -1.98
C ASP A 69 27.20 -14.15 -2.76
N LYS A 70 26.07 -13.49 -3.04
CA LYS A 70 26.05 -12.22 -3.77
C LYS A 70 26.43 -11.07 -2.83
N PRO A 71 27.20 -10.08 -3.30
CA PRO A 71 27.56 -8.93 -2.48
C PRO A 71 26.31 -8.18 -2.03
N LEU A 72 26.35 -7.63 -0.82
CA LEU A 72 25.32 -6.69 -0.36
C LEU A 72 25.30 -5.50 -1.33
N MET A 73 24.10 -5.18 -1.83
CA MET A 73 23.94 -4.04 -2.71
C MET A 73 24.30 -2.75 -1.97
N LEU A 74 25.37 -2.10 -2.39
CA LEU A 74 25.67 -0.72 -2.03
C LEU A 74 24.70 0.16 -2.84
N THR A 75 24.08 1.13 -2.15
CA THR A 75 22.83 1.83 -2.51
C THR A 75 22.77 2.53 -3.87
N ASP A 76 23.87 2.55 -4.63
CA ASP A 76 24.00 3.36 -5.84
C ASP A 76 24.18 2.54 -7.13
N ILE A 77 24.19 1.20 -7.05
CA ILE A 77 24.33 0.32 -8.22
C ILE A 77 23.07 -0.52 -8.36
N MET A 78 22.25 -0.21 -9.37
CA MET A 78 21.16 -1.09 -9.76
C MET A 78 21.77 -2.31 -10.48
N PRO A 79 21.46 -3.55 -10.05
CA PRO A 79 21.99 -4.72 -10.70
C PRO A 79 21.39 -4.82 -12.10
N ASN A 80 22.25 -4.74 -13.12
CA ASN A 80 21.87 -4.86 -14.52
C ASN A 80 21.51 -6.31 -14.91
N GLU A 81 21.88 -7.27 -14.06
CA GLU A 81 21.66 -8.72 -14.22
C GLU A 81 21.23 -9.34 -12.88
N GLY A 82 20.62 -10.53 -12.90
CA GLY A 82 20.22 -11.25 -11.68
C GLY A 82 18.79 -11.01 -11.20
N TRP A 83 17.93 -10.43 -12.05
CA TRP A 83 16.48 -10.41 -11.84
C TRP A 83 15.85 -11.70 -12.36
N ASN A 84 15.14 -12.41 -11.47
CA ASN A 84 14.34 -13.56 -11.85
C ASN A 84 12.87 -13.16 -11.95
N LEU A 85 12.25 -13.46 -13.09
CA LEU A 85 10.81 -13.28 -13.24
C LEU A 85 10.09 -14.40 -12.49
N VAL A 86 9.26 -14.02 -11.52
CA VAL A 86 8.39 -14.94 -10.78
C VAL A 86 6.94 -14.67 -11.13
N ARG A 87 6.13 -15.73 -11.20
CA ARG A 87 4.70 -15.64 -11.53
C ARG A 87 3.89 -15.44 -10.25
N ILE A 88 2.96 -14.49 -10.27
CA ILE A 88 1.94 -14.37 -9.22
C ILE A 88 0.97 -15.55 -9.35
N THR A 89 0.86 -16.33 -8.29
CA THR A 89 -0.03 -17.51 -8.21
C THR A 89 -1.33 -17.20 -7.48
N GLU A 90 -1.27 -16.33 -6.47
CA GLU A 90 -2.42 -15.90 -5.67
C GLU A 90 -2.22 -14.45 -5.23
N LYS A 91 -3.30 -13.68 -5.15
CA LYS A 91 -3.26 -12.34 -4.56
C LYS A 91 -4.57 -11.97 -3.87
N ASP A 92 -4.45 -11.13 -2.85
CA ASP A 92 -5.57 -10.45 -2.22
C ASP A 92 -5.17 -8.99 -1.94
N SER A 93 -6.09 -8.06 -2.22
CA SER A 93 -5.81 -6.63 -2.13
C SER A 93 -5.73 -6.16 -0.68
N ALA A 94 -4.76 -5.30 -0.40
CA ALA A 94 -4.76 -4.49 0.81
C ALA A 94 -5.75 -3.34 0.64
N TYR A 95 -6.36 -2.89 1.74
CA TYR A 95 -7.08 -1.63 1.74
C TYR A 95 -7.16 -1.02 3.14
N GLU A 96 -7.43 0.28 3.19
CA GLU A 96 -7.91 0.94 4.40
C GLU A 96 -9.16 1.76 4.10
N GLU A 97 -10.14 1.65 5.01
CA GLU A 97 -11.38 2.38 4.95
C GLU A 97 -11.46 3.36 6.12
N ALA A 98 -11.74 4.62 5.80
CA ALA A 98 -11.99 5.68 6.77
C ALA A 98 -13.26 6.43 6.42
N THR A 99 -13.91 6.99 7.43
CA THR A 99 -14.96 7.98 7.23
C THR A 99 -14.37 9.36 7.27
N TYR A 100 -14.60 10.12 6.20
CA TYR A 100 -14.34 11.54 6.16
C TYR A 100 -15.58 12.33 6.60
N VAL A 101 -15.40 13.32 7.47
CA VAL A 101 -16.46 14.22 7.94
C VAL A 101 -16.06 15.67 7.67
N ASP A 102 -16.93 16.40 6.99
CA ASP A 102 -16.81 17.83 6.76
C ASP A 102 -18.20 18.49 6.86
N GLU A 103 -18.26 19.66 7.48
CA GLU A 103 -19.52 20.35 7.77
C GLU A 103 -20.26 20.83 6.51
N LYS A 104 -19.54 21.10 5.42
CA LYS A 104 -20.09 21.66 4.18
C LYS A 104 -20.56 20.57 3.22
N ILE A 105 -19.79 19.50 3.10
CA ILE A 105 -20.09 18.43 2.12
C ILE A 105 -20.71 17.18 2.75
N GLY A 106 -20.67 17.07 4.09
CA GLY A 106 -21.22 15.95 4.83
C GLY A 106 -20.20 14.83 5.07
N LYS A 107 -20.68 13.58 5.01
CA LYS A 107 -19.94 12.39 5.44
C LYS A 107 -19.70 11.44 4.28
N TYR A 108 -18.43 11.04 4.08
CA TYR A 108 -18.01 10.15 2.99
C TYR A 108 -17.26 8.94 3.53
N THR A 109 -17.31 7.83 2.80
CA THR A 109 -16.45 6.68 3.05
C THR A 109 -15.34 6.70 2.02
N LEU A 110 -14.11 6.79 2.49
CA LEU A 110 -12.90 6.73 1.68
C LEU A 110 -12.31 5.34 1.80
N LYS A 111 -11.98 4.71 0.68
CA LYS A 111 -11.33 3.41 0.61
C LYS A 111 -10.18 3.48 -0.37
N VAL A 112 -8.97 3.20 0.11
CA VAL A 112 -7.72 3.13 -0.67
C VAL A 112 -7.13 1.74 -0.61
#